data_AF-A0A3N5K9X4-F1
#
_entry.id   AF-A0A3N5K9X4-F1
#
_cell.length_a   1.000
_cell.length_b   1.000
_cell.length_c   1.000
_cell.angle_alpha   90.00
_cell.angle_beta   90.00
_cell.angle_gamma   90.00
#
_symmetry.space_group_name_H-M   'P 1'
#
loop_
_entity.id
_entity.type
_entity.pdbx_description
1 polymer ?
#
loop_
_entity_poly.entity_id
_entity_poly.type
_entity_poly.pdbx_seq_one_letter_code
_entity_poly.pdbx_strand_id
1 'polypeptide(L)'
;PKSLILVIADMARSGPPLVRPFVAELARRLQGQSPALASPLTWIEQRLSETGSTIEDLVQSENQQQAADQASISNSIGSLRFLGAMDWREFVETVSAVEQTLREDAGGVYGQMDFATRDRYRHVVEQVAKRSRLSEMEVAREAIRLARAGGAGNGGTDRAGHVGYYLIDEGLPRLEKTAQSRPSPREALRRLIRRFPLLSYAGTILLLTALLAGSLLTEARDGGLDGWALGLLGVLFLLCASQFAVALVNWLATLLATPHLLPRMDLSLGIPPELRTLVVVPTMLGSAQNVEDLTEALEVRFLANRDNNLHFGLLTDFPDAREETLAEDEPLLRLARRRVEELNEKYRGAGSDAFFLFHRPRRWNSRERLWMGYERKRGKLADLNSFLRGGSSDRFLLVVGETAVLGNVKYVITLDTDTQLPRDSAWQFVGAMAHPLNRARYDQTKQRVLAGYGILQPRVAASLPGANRSRYARLWGSEPGIDPYTRAVSDVYQDLFGEGSFIGKGIYDVDAFEAALGERFPENRILSHDLLEGCYARAGLISDVQL
;
A
#
# COMPACT_ATOMS: atom_id res chain seq x y z
N PRO A 1 15.69 67.27 36.88
CA PRO A 1 16.56 67.02 38.06
C PRO A 1 15.80 66.69 39.34
N LYS A 2 14.88 67.55 39.83
CA LYS A 2 14.13 67.33 41.09
C LYS A 2 13.24 66.08 41.08
N SER A 3 12.62 65.75 39.94
CA SER A 3 11.82 64.53 39.76
C SER A 3 12.65 63.24 39.78
N LEU A 4 13.92 63.31 39.37
CA LEU A 4 14.80 62.15 39.28
C LEU A 4 15.21 61.63 40.67
N ILE A 5 15.39 62.54 41.63
CA ILE A 5 15.69 62.19 43.03
C ILE A 5 14.51 61.44 43.66
N LEU A 6 13.27 61.84 43.37
CA LEU A 6 12.07 61.14 43.85
C LEU A 6 12.00 59.72 43.27
N VAL A 7 12.27 59.56 41.97
CA VAL A 7 12.29 58.25 41.30
C VAL A 7 13.39 57.34 41.87
N ILE A 8 14.58 57.85 42.16
CA ILE A 8 15.66 57.08 42.79
C ILE A 8 15.29 56.68 44.23
N ALA A 9 14.67 57.58 44.99
CA ALA A 9 14.21 57.29 46.35
C ALA A 9 13.09 56.24 46.38
N ASP A 10 12.20 56.25 45.39
CA ASP A 10 11.14 55.26 45.24
C ASP A 10 11.71 53.91 44.76
N MET A 11 12.70 53.92 43.85
CA MET A 11 13.47 52.72 43.47
C MET A 11 14.19 52.11 44.66
N ALA A 12 14.83 52.92 45.50
CA ALA A 12 15.50 52.43 46.71
C ALA A 12 14.52 51.82 47.72
N ARG A 13 13.29 52.36 47.81
CA ARG A 13 12.23 51.84 48.67
C ARG A 13 11.58 50.56 48.14
N SER A 14 11.49 50.40 46.82
CA SER A 14 10.86 49.22 46.20
C SER A 14 11.73 47.97 46.29
N GLY A 15 13.02 48.10 46.61
CA GLY A 15 13.93 46.97 46.81
C GLY A 15 14.08 46.11 45.55
N PRO A 16 14.56 46.66 44.43
CA PRO A 16 14.67 45.91 43.19
C PRO A 16 15.61 44.70 43.36
N PRO A 17 15.32 43.58 42.69
CA PRO A 17 16.17 42.40 42.78
C PRO A 17 17.54 42.70 42.18
N LEU A 18 18.59 42.61 42.99
CA LEU A 18 19.99 42.77 42.54
C LEU A 18 20.52 41.48 41.91
N VAL A 19 19.73 40.89 41.02
CA VAL A 19 20.09 39.69 40.25
C VAL A 19 20.89 40.08 39.01
N ARG A 20 21.77 39.18 38.55
CA ARG A 20 22.70 39.41 37.42
C ARG A 20 22.02 39.99 36.17
N PRO A 21 20.87 39.47 35.67
CA PRO A 21 20.24 40.00 34.47
C PRO A 21 19.69 41.42 34.66
N PHE A 22 19.19 41.73 35.86
CA PHE A 22 18.63 43.04 36.17
C PHE A 22 19.73 44.11 36.22
N VAL A 23 20.82 43.83 36.95
CA VAL A 23 21.95 44.76 37.08
C VAL A 23 22.62 44.97 35.73
N ALA A 24 22.84 43.91 34.94
CA ALA A 24 23.49 44.00 33.65
C ALA A 24 22.69 44.84 32.63
N GLU A 25 21.38 44.62 32.55
CA GLU A 25 20.51 45.37 31.63
C GLU A 25 20.33 46.83 32.07
N LEU A 26 20.24 47.07 33.39
CA LEU A 26 20.12 48.41 33.94
C LEU A 26 21.42 49.22 33.74
N ALA A 27 22.57 48.62 33.99
CA ALA A 27 23.88 49.21 33.70
C ALA A 27 24.00 49.53 32.21
N ARG A 28 23.70 48.58 31.32
CA ARG A 28 23.73 48.76 29.86
C ARG A 28 22.85 49.91 29.36
N ARG A 29 21.68 50.14 29.98
CA ARG A 29 20.75 51.21 29.58
C ARG A 29 21.12 52.58 30.13
N LEU A 30 21.69 52.66 31.32
CA LEU A 30 21.96 53.94 32.00
C LEU A 30 23.38 54.46 31.75
N GLN A 31 24.35 53.58 31.51
CA GLN A 31 25.74 53.95 31.28
C GLN A 31 25.88 54.75 29.98
N GLY A 32 26.49 55.93 30.06
CA GLY A 32 26.79 56.79 28.90
C GLY A 32 25.66 57.70 28.40
N GLN A 33 24.45 57.67 28.98
CA GLN A 33 23.33 58.50 28.49
C GLN A 33 23.29 59.93 29.04
N SER A 34 23.42 60.13 30.35
CA SER A 34 23.39 61.47 30.97
C SER A 34 24.03 61.45 32.36
N PRO A 35 24.77 62.50 32.77
CA PRO A 35 25.33 62.62 34.12
C PRO A 35 24.28 62.52 35.24
N ALA A 36 23.04 62.92 34.96
CA ALA A 36 21.93 62.79 35.91
C ALA A 36 21.57 61.33 36.20
N LEU A 37 21.83 60.41 35.26
CA LEU A 37 21.57 58.98 35.39
C LEU A 37 22.73 58.20 36.02
N ALA A 38 23.78 58.89 36.49
CA ALA A 38 24.85 58.28 37.27
C ALA A 38 24.40 57.92 38.70
N SER A 39 23.54 58.75 39.31
CA SER A 39 23.10 58.56 40.71
C SER A 39 22.39 57.21 41.00
N PRO A 40 21.50 56.69 40.12
CA PRO A 40 20.96 55.34 40.28
C PRO A 40 22.04 54.24 40.21
N LEU A 41 23.02 54.37 39.31
CA LEU A 41 24.13 53.41 39.19
C LEU A 41 25.03 53.45 40.42
N THR A 42 25.35 54.63 40.95
CA THR A 42 26.10 54.78 42.19
C THR A 42 25.38 54.13 43.38
N TRP A 43 24.06 54.24 43.45
CA TRP A 43 23.28 53.57 44.50
C TRP A 43 23.34 52.04 44.39
N ILE A 44 23.27 51.49 43.17
CA ILE A 44 23.40 50.05 42.94
C ILE A 44 24.82 49.57 43.26
N GLU A 45 25.84 50.31 42.85
CA GLU A 45 27.23 50.02 43.17
C GLU A 45 27.44 49.93 44.69
N GLN A 46 26.86 50.89 45.43
CA GLN A 46 26.92 50.88 46.89
C GLN A 46 26.22 49.66 47.49
N ARG A 47 25.04 49.29 47.00
CA ARG A 47 24.33 48.09 47.49
C ARG A 47 25.05 46.78 47.14
N LEU A 48 25.65 46.69 45.96
CA LEU A 48 26.44 45.51 45.58
C LEU A 48 27.72 45.42 46.42
N SER A 49 28.35 46.55 46.74
CA SER A 49 29.53 46.58 47.60
C SER A 49 29.27 46.05 49.02
N GLU A 50 28.05 46.25 49.57
CA GLU A 50 27.62 45.66 50.85
C GLU A 50 27.62 44.11 50.82
N THR A 51 27.52 43.53 49.63
CA THR A 51 27.54 42.07 49.38
C THR A 51 28.84 41.58 48.75
N GLY A 52 29.84 42.45 48.61
CA GLY A 52 31.17 42.11 48.08
C GLY A 52 31.22 41.87 46.56
N SER A 53 30.27 42.40 45.80
CA SER A 53 30.24 42.31 44.33
C SER A 53 30.27 43.71 43.70
N THR A 54 30.75 43.82 42.47
CA THR A 54 30.67 45.07 41.69
C THR A 54 29.66 44.94 40.54
N ILE A 55 29.26 46.07 39.93
CA ILE A 55 28.44 46.03 38.71
C ILE A 55 29.20 45.30 37.59
N GLU A 56 30.51 45.51 37.47
CA GLU A 56 31.35 44.86 36.45
C GLU A 56 31.36 43.34 36.59
N ASP A 57 31.49 42.82 37.82
CA ASP A 57 31.46 41.37 38.09
C ASP A 57 30.13 40.73 37.67
N LEU A 58 29.01 41.39 37.99
CA LEU A 58 27.67 40.88 37.64
C LEU A 58 27.40 40.97 36.14
N VAL A 59 27.85 42.04 35.47
CA VAL A 59 27.76 42.18 34.01
C VAL A 59 28.60 41.12 33.31
N GLN A 60 29.84 40.89 33.76
CA GLN A 60 30.72 39.88 33.18
C GLN A 60 30.16 38.47 33.39
N SER A 61 29.66 38.17 34.59
CA SER A 61 29.04 36.88 34.91
C SER A 61 27.77 36.63 34.09
N GLU A 62 26.93 37.66 33.89
CA GLU A 62 25.73 37.56 33.04
C GLU A 62 26.10 37.32 31.58
N ASN A 63 27.07 38.05 31.03
CA ASN A 63 27.53 37.85 29.65
C ASN A 63 28.11 36.44 29.45
N GLN A 64 28.86 35.92 30.43
CA GLN A 64 29.36 34.54 30.38
C GLN A 64 28.22 33.52 30.42
N GLN A 65 27.22 33.73 31.27
CA GLN A 65 26.05 32.85 31.35
C GLN A 65 25.23 32.90 30.06
N GLN A 66 24.95 34.09 29.51
CA GLN A 66 24.24 34.24 28.24
C GLN A 66 25.00 33.58 27.08
N ALA A 67 26.33 33.70 27.03
CA ALA A 67 27.15 33.03 26.03
C ALA A 67 27.08 31.49 26.18
N ALA A 68 27.15 30.97 27.40
CA ALA A 68 27.01 29.54 27.68
C ALA A 68 25.61 29.02 27.30
N ASP A 69 24.56 29.76 27.65
CA ASP A 69 23.17 29.43 27.34
C ASP A 69 22.95 29.48 25.81
N GLN A 70 23.47 30.50 25.13
CA GLN A 70 23.39 30.62 23.68
C GLN A 70 24.09 29.44 22.98
N ALA A 71 25.27 29.02 23.46
CA ALA A 71 25.96 27.85 22.93
C ALA A 71 25.17 26.56 23.19
N SER A 72 24.60 26.39 24.38
CA SER A 72 23.78 25.22 24.74
C SER A 72 22.51 25.11 23.90
N ILE A 73 21.80 26.23 23.73
CA ILE A 73 20.59 26.31 22.88
C ILE A 73 20.96 26.02 21.42
N SER A 74 22.04 26.64 20.92
CA SER A 74 22.53 26.40 19.56
C SER A 74 22.87 24.91 19.33
N ASN A 75 23.58 24.28 20.25
CA ASN A 75 23.91 22.86 20.19
C ASN A 75 22.67 21.97 20.25
N SER A 76 21.69 22.31 21.08
CA SER A 76 20.42 21.58 21.20
C SER A 76 19.60 21.67 19.90
N ILE A 77 19.46 22.87 19.33
CA ILE A 77 18.79 23.08 18.04
C ILE A 77 19.55 22.37 16.92
N GLY A 78 20.88 22.47 16.91
CA GLY A 78 21.73 21.78 15.95
C GLY A 78 21.56 20.27 16.01
N SER A 79 21.54 19.69 17.21
CA SER A 79 21.33 18.26 17.43
C SER A 79 19.94 17.82 17.00
N LEU A 80 18.89 18.58 17.32
CA LEU A 80 17.53 18.27 16.88
C LEU A 80 17.37 18.36 15.36
N ARG A 81 18.00 19.37 14.72
CA ARG A 81 18.03 19.47 13.26
C ARG A 81 18.80 18.31 12.63
N PHE A 82 19.91 17.90 13.23
CA PHE A 82 20.67 16.73 12.79
C PHE A 82 19.83 15.45 12.89
N LEU A 83 19.22 15.19 14.05
CA LEU A 83 18.34 14.02 14.24
C LEU A 83 17.12 14.04 13.31
N GLY A 84 16.59 15.23 12.99
CA GLY A 84 15.48 15.40 12.06
C GLY A 84 15.86 15.28 10.58
N ALA A 85 17.10 15.58 10.21
CA ALA A 85 17.60 15.50 8.84
C ALA A 85 18.28 14.16 8.52
N MET A 86 18.61 13.36 9.54
CA MET A 86 19.28 12.08 9.35
C MET A 86 18.34 11.05 8.70
N ASP A 87 18.82 10.37 7.67
CA ASP A 87 18.11 9.21 7.12
C ASP A 87 18.30 8.01 8.07
N TRP A 88 17.33 7.85 8.96
CA TRP A 88 17.29 6.74 9.91
C TRP A 88 17.24 5.37 9.22
N ARG A 89 16.73 5.29 7.99
CA ARG A 89 16.64 4.02 7.24
C ARG A 89 18.04 3.55 6.86
N GLU A 90 18.82 4.45 6.24
CA GLU A 90 20.19 4.17 5.84
C GLU A 90 21.09 3.89 7.06
N PHE A 91 20.94 4.69 8.12
CA PHE A 91 21.71 4.50 9.35
C PHE A 91 21.49 3.11 9.98
N VAL A 92 20.23 2.70 10.17
CA VAL A 92 19.89 1.40 10.77
C VAL A 92 20.43 0.25 9.93
N GLU A 93 20.31 0.33 8.60
CA GLU A 93 20.76 -0.74 7.71
C GLU A 93 22.29 -0.85 7.64
N THR A 94 23.00 0.27 7.80
CA THR A 94 24.47 0.28 7.79
C THR A 94 25.04 -0.32 9.08
N VAL A 95 24.42 -0.06 10.23
CA VAL A 95 24.97 -0.42 11.54
C VAL A 95 24.42 -1.74 12.09
N SER A 96 23.23 -2.17 11.65
CA SER A 96 22.59 -3.38 12.18
C SER A 96 23.30 -4.67 11.75
N ALA A 97 23.85 -5.40 12.73
CA ALA A 97 24.45 -6.71 12.47
C ALA A 97 23.41 -7.76 12.01
N VAL A 98 22.14 -7.61 12.39
CA VAL A 98 21.02 -8.43 11.92
C VAL A 98 20.77 -8.17 10.43
N GLU A 99 20.75 -6.91 10.00
CA GLU A 99 20.63 -6.53 8.59
C GLU A 99 21.75 -7.16 7.76
N GLN A 100 23.01 -7.02 8.21
CA GLN A 100 24.16 -7.58 7.51
C GLN A 100 24.10 -9.10 7.41
N THR A 101 23.60 -9.79 8.45
CA THR A 101 23.41 -11.24 8.43
C THR A 101 22.30 -11.64 7.44
N LEU A 102 21.17 -10.93 7.42
CA LEU A 102 20.05 -11.23 6.51
C LEU A 102 20.40 -10.95 5.04
N ARG A 103 21.33 -10.04 4.76
CA ARG A 103 21.88 -9.80 3.42
C ARG A 103 22.66 -10.99 2.85
N GLU A 104 23.07 -11.95 3.68
CA GLU A 104 23.68 -13.21 3.22
C GLU A 104 22.67 -14.23 2.65
N ASP A 105 21.42 -13.81 2.44
CA ASP A 105 20.35 -14.60 1.84
C ASP A 105 20.75 -15.15 0.46
N ALA A 106 20.27 -16.36 0.16
CA ALA A 106 20.61 -17.00 -1.09
C ALA A 106 20.07 -16.19 -2.27
N GLY A 107 20.94 -15.88 -3.24
CA GLY A 107 20.57 -15.06 -4.40
C GLY A 107 20.50 -13.55 -4.15
N GLY A 108 20.84 -13.07 -2.94
CA GLY A 108 20.91 -11.63 -2.64
C GLY A 108 19.57 -10.89 -2.72
N VAL A 109 18.45 -11.62 -2.72
CA VAL A 109 17.10 -11.05 -2.88
C VAL A 109 16.77 -10.13 -1.71
N TYR A 110 17.15 -10.52 -0.48
CA TYR A 110 16.87 -9.71 0.71
C TYR A 110 17.30 -8.25 0.55
N GLY A 111 18.52 -8.00 0.07
CA GLY A 111 19.05 -6.64 -0.08
C GLY A 111 18.37 -5.79 -1.16
N GLN A 112 17.62 -6.42 -2.07
CA GLN A 112 16.84 -5.76 -3.13
C GLN A 112 15.38 -5.52 -2.71
N MET A 113 14.97 -5.93 -1.51
CA MET A 113 13.62 -5.68 -1.02
C MET A 113 13.45 -4.24 -0.53
N ASP A 114 12.21 -3.77 -0.55
CA ASP A 114 11.93 -2.44 0.00
C ASP A 114 12.22 -2.39 1.51
N PHE A 115 12.44 -1.18 2.01
CA PHE A 115 12.77 -0.97 3.42
C PHE A 115 11.71 -1.56 4.34
N ALA A 116 10.42 -1.39 4.02
CA ALA A 116 9.31 -1.85 4.86
C ALA A 116 9.28 -3.38 4.99
N THR A 117 9.54 -4.12 3.91
CA THR A 117 9.65 -5.59 3.95
C THR A 117 10.85 -6.03 4.77
N ARG A 118 12.02 -5.43 4.55
CA ARG A 118 13.22 -5.74 5.33
C ARG A 118 13.05 -5.45 6.82
N ASP A 119 12.40 -4.33 7.13
CA ASP A 119 12.09 -3.92 8.49
C ASP A 119 11.16 -4.90 9.20
N ARG A 120 10.12 -5.38 8.50
CA ARG A 120 9.24 -6.42 9.01
C ARG A 120 10.00 -7.71 9.30
N TYR A 121 10.95 -8.10 8.45
CA TYR A 121 11.77 -9.29 8.66
C TYR A 121 12.62 -9.15 9.92
N ARG A 122 13.23 -7.97 10.13
CA ARG A 122 13.99 -7.66 11.36
C ARG A 122 13.12 -7.72 12.60
N HIS A 123 11.90 -7.19 12.56
CA HIS A 123 10.93 -7.29 13.67
C HIS A 123 10.53 -8.75 13.98
N VAL A 124 10.42 -9.62 12.98
CA VAL A 124 10.18 -11.05 13.25
C VAL A 124 11.38 -11.68 13.96
N VAL A 125 12.60 -11.40 13.51
CA VAL A 125 13.82 -11.88 14.17
C VAL A 125 13.85 -11.45 15.63
N GLU A 126 13.57 -10.17 15.91
CA GLU A 126 13.44 -9.62 17.26
C GLU A 126 12.38 -10.37 18.09
N GLN A 127 11.19 -10.60 17.53
CA GLN A 127 10.10 -11.31 18.22
C GLN A 127 10.46 -12.76 18.56
N VAL A 128 11.13 -13.47 17.65
CA VAL A 128 11.59 -14.84 17.89
C VAL A 128 12.71 -14.84 18.93
N ALA A 129 13.68 -13.92 18.82
CA ALA A 129 14.79 -13.79 19.75
C ALA A 129 14.33 -13.52 21.18
N LYS A 130 13.42 -12.56 21.38
CA LYS A 130 12.81 -12.20 22.68
C LYS A 130 12.18 -13.38 23.44
N ARG A 131 11.82 -14.45 22.73
CA ARG A 131 11.16 -15.64 23.29
C ARG A 131 11.99 -16.91 23.19
N SER A 132 13.22 -16.77 22.75
CA SER A 132 14.22 -17.82 22.66
C SER A 132 15.35 -17.57 23.64
N ARG A 133 16.32 -18.48 23.70
CA ARG A 133 17.61 -18.25 24.37
C ARG A 133 18.68 -17.69 23.43
N LEU A 134 18.34 -17.50 22.17
CA LEU A 134 19.23 -17.03 21.12
C LEU A 134 19.17 -15.51 21.01
N SER A 135 20.30 -14.90 20.68
CA SER A 135 20.38 -13.51 20.25
C SER A 135 19.72 -13.31 18.88
N GLU A 136 19.36 -12.07 18.55
CA GLU A 136 18.79 -11.71 17.24
C GLU A 136 19.69 -12.14 16.07
N MET A 137 21.01 -11.98 16.23
CA MET A 137 21.98 -12.42 15.21
C MET A 137 21.97 -13.95 15.03
N GLU A 138 21.86 -14.72 16.10
CA GLU A 138 21.79 -16.18 16.02
C GLU A 138 20.49 -16.65 15.37
N VAL A 139 19.36 -15.99 15.66
CA VAL A 139 18.08 -16.26 15.00
C VAL A 139 18.16 -15.93 13.51
N ALA A 140 18.76 -14.79 13.13
CA ALA A 140 18.96 -14.42 11.74
C ALA A 140 19.84 -15.45 11.00
N ARG A 141 20.95 -15.89 11.61
CA ARG A 141 21.80 -16.96 11.04
C ARG A 141 21.05 -18.27 10.86
N GLU A 142 20.19 -18.62 11.82
CA GLU A 142 19.38 -19.83 11.73
C GLU A 142 18.35 -19.75 10.60
N ALA A 143 17.72 -18.59 10.39
CA ALA A 143 16.83 -18.36 9.26
C ALA A 143 17.58 -18.52 7.92
N ILE A 144 18.78 -17.96 7.80
CA ILE A 144 19.64 -18.11 6.61
C ILE A 144 20.07 -19.57 6.41
N ARG A 145 20.42 -20.28 7.48
CA ARG A 145 20.79 -21.71 7.43
C ARG A 145 19.63 -22.55 6.90
N LEU A 146 18.41 -22.29 7.37
CA LEU A 146 17.20 -22.94 6.90
C LEU A 146 16.91 -22.61 5.42
N ALA A 147 17.09 -21.35 5.02
CA ALA A 147 16.95 -20.91 3.63
C ALA A 147 17.94 -21.61 2.69
N ARG A 148 19.22 -21.67 3.06
CA ARG A 148 20.26 -22.40 2.30
C ARG A 148 19.93 -23.89 2.20
N ALA A 149 19.47 -24.51 3.29
CA ALA A 149 19.08 -25.92 3.28
C ALA A 149 17.81 -26.17 2.42
N GLY A 150 16.86 -25.24 2.41
CA GLY A 150 15.65 -25.30 1.59
C GLY A 150 15.94 -25.11 0.10
N GLY A 151 16.93 -24.27 -0.24
CA GLY A 151 17.40 -24.06 -1.61
C GLY A 151 18.21 -25.24 -2.18
N ALA A 152 18.92 -25.99 -1.33
CA ALA A 152 19.78 -27.11 -1.76
C ALA A 152 19.04 -28.45 -2.00
N GLY A 153 17.75 -28.56 -1.65
CA GLY A 153 16.96 -29.77 -1.89
C GLY A 153 16.56 -29.94 -3.37
N ASN A 154 16.63 -31.18 -3.89
CA ASN A 154 16.23 -31.54 -5.26
C ASN A 154 14.83 -31.00 -5.60
N GLY A 155 14.79 -29.96 -6.44
CA GLY A 155 13.57 -29.26 -6.85
C GLY A 155 13.49 -27.78 -6.44
N GLY A 156 14.48 -27.28 -5.69
CA GLY A 156 14.86 -25.86 -5.54
C GLY A 156 13.74 -24.85 -5.75
N THR A 157 12.72 -24.92 -4.90
CA THR A 157 11.61 -23.98 -4.99
C THR A 157 12.11 -22.61 -4.55
N ASP A 158 12.22 -21.63 -5.47
CA ASP A 158 12.67 -20.24 -5.26
C ASP A 158 12.24 -19.63 -3.90
N ARG A 159 11.02 -19.98 -3.45
CA ARG A 159 10.47 -19.61 -2.13
C ARG A 159 11.23 -20.17 -0.93
N ALA A 160 11.43 -21.48 -0.87
CA ALA A 160 12.12 -22.13 0.25
C ALA A 160 13.63 -21.83 0.28
N GLY A 161 14.18 -21.32 -0.82
CA GLY A 161 15.54 -20.80 -0.87
C GLY A 161 15.69 -19.39 -0.28
N HIS A 162 14.59 -18.65 -0.12
CA HIS A 162 14.60 -17.27 0.36
C HIS A 162 14.35 -17.20 1.88
N VAL A 163 15.13 -16.37 2.58
CA VAL A 163 15.03 -16.17 4.04
C VAL A 163 13.64 -15.76 4.51
N GLY A 164 12.91 -14.98 3.70
CA GLY A 164 11.56 -14.54 4.02
C GLY A 164 10.57 -15.68 4.25
N TYR A 165 10.78 -16.84 3.60
CA TYR A 165 9.92 -18.00 3.80
C TYR A 165 9.94 -18.51 5.25
N TYR A 166 11.11 -18.40 5.91
CA TYR A 166 11.29 -18.82 7.30
C TYR A 166 10.99 -17.71 8.32
N LEU A 167 10.73 -16.49 7.87
CA LEU A 167 10.40 -15.35 8.74
C LEU A 167 8.90 -15.03 8.70
N ILE A 168 8.30 -14.88 7.52
CA ILE A 168 6.93 -14.37 7.40
C ILE A 168 5.92 -15.37 6.81
N ASP A 169 6.38 -16.53 6.36
CA ASP A 169 5.58 -17.53 5.64
C ASP A 169 5.55 -18.89 6.39
N GLU A 170 5.15 -19.97 5.70
CA GLU A 170 5.00 -21.33 6.23
C GLU A 170 6.27 -21.94 6.87
N GLY A 171 7.46 -21.37 6.62
CA GLY A 171 8.72 -21.79 7.24
C GLY A 171 8.91 -21.30 8.68
N LEU A 172 8.15 -20.29 9.13
CA LEU A 172 8.30 -19.69 10.46
C LEU A 172 8.20 -20.69 11.63
N PRO A 173 7.23 -21.63 11.67
CA PRO A 173 7.17 -22.63 12.73
C PRO A 173 8.43 -23.50 12.83
N ARG A 174 9.15 -23.71 11.71
CA ARG A 174 10.41 -24.47 11.70
C ARG A 174 11.55 -23.64 12.29
N LEU A 175 11.61 -22.34 12.00
CA LEU A 175 12.56 -21.42 12.62
C LEU A 175 12.35 -21.38 14.13
N GLU A 176 11.11 -21.16 14.58
CA GLU A 176 10.78 -21.09 16.00
C GLU A 176 11.11 -22.39 16.75
N LYS A 177 10.80 -23.54 16.16
CA LYS A 177 11.15 -24.85 16.73
C LYS A 177 12.65 -25.00 16.88
N THR A 178 13.42 -24.56 15.89
CA THR A 178 14.89 -24.66 15.92
C THR A 178 15.51 -23.68 16.90
N ALA A 179 14.96 -22.48 17.00
CA ALA A 179 15.31 -21.48 18.00
C ALA A 179 14.79 -21.82 19.41
N GLN A 180 14.01 -22.90 19.57
CA GLN A 180 13.33 -23.28 20.82
C GLN A 180 12.45 -22.14 21.39
N SER A 181 11.90 -21.31 20.50
CA SER A 181 11.02 -20.22 20.87
C SER A 181 9.64 -20.75 21.22
N ARG A 182 9.05 -20.24 22.31
CA ARG A 182 7.70 -20.63 22.75
C ARG A 182 6.67 -19.63 22.21
N PRO A 183 5.67 -20.07 21.42
CA PRO A 183 4.63 -19.17 20.93
C PRO A 183 3.76 -18.68 22.09
N SER A 184 3.25 -17.45 21.98
CA SER A 184 2.27 -16.95 22.96
C SER A 184 0.93 -17.71 22.82
N PRO A 185 0.12 -17.84 23.89
CA PRO A 185 -1.19 -18.49 23.79
C PRO A 185 -2.10 -17.84 22.73
N ARG A 186 -2.01 -16.52 22.58
CA ARG A 186 -2.73 -15.75 21.55
C ARG A 186 -2.28 -16.13 20.14
N GLU A 187 -0.98 -16.28 19.90
CA GLU A 187 -0.47 -16.72 18.61
C GLU A 187 -0.80 -18.19 18.31
N ALA A 188 -0.77 -19.06 19.31
CA ALA A 188 -1.18 -20.44 19.15
C ALA A 188 -2.65 -20.54 18.71
N LEU A 189 -3.54 -19.75 19.32
CA LEU A 189 -4.95 -19.66 18.91
C LEU A 189 -5.08 -19.09 17.49
N ARG A 190 -4.36 -18.00 17.16
CA ARG A 190 -4.37 -17.43 15.80
C ARG A 190 -3.89 -18.43 14.75
N ARG A 191 -2.87 -19.23 15.05
CA ARG A 191 -2.39 -20.30 14.15
C ARG A 191 -3.44 -21.38 13.94
N LEU A 192 -4.16 -21.76 15.00
CA LEU A 192 -5.23 -22.75 14.88
C LEU A 192 -6.35 -22.25 13.98
N ILE A 193 -6.76 -20.98 14.14
CA ILE A 193 -7.74 -20.30 13.28
C ILE A 193 -7.25 -20.29 11.82
N ARG A 194 -5.99 -19.89 11.57
CA ARG A 194 -5.40 -19.86 10.22
C ARG A 194 -5.19 -21.24 9.60
N ARG A 195 -5.10 -22.32 10.38
CA ARG A 195 -4.93 -23.68 9.87
C ARG A 195 -6.22 -24.23 9.25
N PHE A 196 -7.37 -23.81 9.77
CA PHE A 196 -8.69 -24.21 9.27
C PHE A 196 -9.60 -22.97 9.09
N PRO A 197 -9.25 -22.06 8.16
CA PRO A 197 -9.88 -20.75 8.07
C PRO A 197 -11.37 -20.88 7.76
N LEU A 198 -11.74 -21.75 6.81
CA LEU A 198 -13.15 -21.99 6.46
C LEU A 198 -13.97 -22.54 7.64
N LEU A 199 -13.44 -23.55 8.34
CA LEU A 199 -14.14 -24.16 9.47
C LEU A 199 -14.31 -23.14 10.60
N SER A 200 -13.27 -22.35 10.89
CA SER A 200 -13.33 -21.32 11.93
C SER A 200 -14.31 -20.20 11.57
N TYR A 201 -14.31 -19.73 10.33
CA TYR A 201 -15.18 -18.66 9.85
C TYR A 201 -16.64 -19.11 9.75
N ALA A 202 -16.92 -20.10 8.89
CA ALA A 202 -18.27 -20.61 8.66
C ALA A 202 -18.83 -21.29 9.90
N GLY A 203 -18.00 -22.01 10.66
CA GLY A 203 -18.41 -22.64 11.91
C GLY A 203 -18.83 -21.63 12.97
N THR A 204 -18.11 -20.51 13.12
CA THR A 204 -18.51 -19.45 14.06
C THR A 204 -19.80 -18.77 13.63
N ILE A 205 -19.97 -18.50 12.32
CA ILE A 205 -21.22 -17.93 11.78
C ILE A 205 -22.38 -18.88 12.02
N LEU A 206 -22.23 -20.16 11.69
CA LEU A 206 -23.27 -21.17 11.87
C LEU A 206 -23.63 -21.35 13.35
N LEU A 207 -22.63 -21.38 14.24
CA LEU A 207 -22.84 -21.49 15.68
C LEU A 207 -23.61 -20.28 16.22
N LEU A 208 -23.19 -19.06 15.89
CA LEU A 208 -23.87 -17.85 16.32
C LEU A 208 -25.29 -17.75 15.75
N THR A 209 -25.47 -18.11 14.49
CA THR A 209 -26.78 -18.15 13.84
C THR A 209 -27.70 -19.14 14.55
N ALA A 210 -27.21 -20.35 14.83
CA ALA A 210 -27.98 -21.38 15.51
C ALA A 210 -28.33 -21.01 16.96
N LEU A 211 -27.40 -20.39 17.70
CA LEU A 211 -27.65 -19.94 19.07
C LEU A 211 -28.69 -18.81 19.11
N LEU A 212 -28.57 -17.81 18.24
CA LEU A 212 -29.49 -16.67 18.18
C LEU A 212 -30.87 -17.09 17.68
N ALA A 213 -30.94 -17.79 16.54
CA ALA A 213 -32.21 -18.27 16.00
C ALA A 213 -32.87 -19.29 16.94
N GLY A 214 -32.08 -20.18 17.54
CA GLY A 214 -32.56 -21.14 18.54
C GLY A 214 -33.15 -20.47 19.77
N SER A 215 -32.46 -19.46 20.33
CA SER A 215 -32.96 -18.68 21.47
C SER A 215 -34.26 -17.93 21.16
N LEU A 216 -34.39 -17.35 19.96
CA LEU A 216 -35.62 -16.68 19.55
C LEU A 216 -36.76 -17.67 19.31
N LEU A 217 -36.44 -18.85 18.80
CA LEU A 217 -37.42 -19.90 18.54
C LEU A 217 -37.94 -20.53 19.83
N THR A 218 -37.09 -20.70 20.85
CA THR A 218 -37.53 -21.16 22.17
C THR A 218 -38.48 -20.17 22.82
N GLU A 219 -38.16 -18.87 22.78
CA GLU A 219 -39.06 -17.81 23.28
C GLU A 219 -40.39 -17.77 22.52
N ALA A 220 -40.37 -17.91 21.19
CA ALA A 220 -41.59 -17.96 20.39
C ALA A 220 -42.48 -19.17 20.73
N ARG A 221 -41.86 -20.31 21.02
CA ARG A 221 -42.55 -21.53 21.43
C ARG A 221 -43.14 -21.40 22.83
N ASP A 222 -42.39 -20.84 23.77
CA ASP A 222 -42.86 -20.56 25.13
C ASP A 222 -44.00 -19.52 25.14
N GLY A 223 -44.01 -18.62 24.14
CA GLY A 223 -45.11 -17.70 23.84
C GLY A 223 -46.35 -18.33 23.19
N GLY A 224 -46.38 -19.66 23.00
CA GLY A 224 -47.54 -20.42 22.52
C GLY A 224 -47.68 -20.56 21.01
N LEU A 225 -46.63 -20.23 20.23
CA LEU A 225 -46.61 -20.47 18.78
C LEU A 225 -46.13 -21.90 18.49
N ASP A 226 -46.96 -22.69 17.80
CA ASP A 226 -46.67 -24.07 17.43
C ASP A 226 -46.92 -24.35 15.93
N GLY A 227 -46.45 -25.51 15.47
CA GLY A 227 -46.73 -26.03 14.13
C GLY A 227 -46.07 -25.23 13.00
N TRP A 228 -46.80 -25.03 11.90
CA TRP A 228 -46.25 -24.41 10.68
C TRP A 228 -45.87 -22.93 10.86
N ALA A 229 -46.54 -22.21 11.76
CA ALA A 229 -46.26 -20.81 12.06
C ALA A 229 -44.88 -20.65 12.74
N LEU A 230 -44.54 -21.56 13.66
CA LEU A 230 -43.22 -21.63 14.28
C LEU A 230 -42.14 -21.97 13.24
N GLY A 231 -42.44 -22.87 12.30
CA GLY A 231 -41.54 -23.18 11.19
C GLY A 231 -41.24 -21.98 10.28
N LEU A 232 -42.27 -21.23 9.89
CA LEU A 232 -42.13 -20.01 9.09
C LEU A 232 -41.30 -18.95 9.82
N LEU A 233 -41.58 -18.75 11.11
CA LEU A 233 -40.85 -17.81 11.95
C LEU A 233 -39.39 -18.23 12.15
N GLY A 234 -39.14 -19.54 12.27
CA GLY A 234 -37.79 -20.10 12.32
C GLY A 234 -36.96 -19.78 11.08
N VAL A 235 -37.55 -19.83 9.88
CA VAL A 235 -36.86 -19.42 8.64
C VAL A 235 -36.51 -17.92 8.69
N LEU A 236 -37.44 -17.08 9.13
CA LEU A 236 -37.19 -15.64 9.28
C LEU A 236 -36.08 -15.35 10.30
N PHE A 237 -36.11 -16.01 11.46
CA PHE A 237 -35.07 -15.88 12.48
C PHE A 237 -33.72 -16.37 11.99
N LEU A 238 -33.65 -17.47 11.24
CA LEU A 238 -32.41 -17.92 10.62
C LEU A 238 -31.85 -16.88 9.65
N LEU A 239 -32.69 -16.28 8.81
CA LEU A 239 -32.26 -15.23 7.87
C LEU A 239 -31.72 -14.00 8.63
N CYS A 240 -32.46 -13.47 9.59
CA CYS A 240 -32.05 -12.29 10.36
C CYS A 240 -30.80 -12.57 11.23
N ALA A 241 -30.78 -13.70 11.94
CA ALA A 241 -29.66 -14.09 12.78
C ALA A 241 -28.40 -14.34 11.96
N SER A 242 -28.52 -14.92 10.76
CA SER A 242 -27.37 -15.16 9.89
C SER A 242 -26.71 -13.86 9.43
N GLN A 243 -27.50 -12.85 9.06
CA GLN A 243 -26.96 -11.54 8.66
C GLN A 243 -26.24 -10.85 9.83
N PHE A 244 -26.83 -10.90 11.02
CA PHE A 244 -26.19 -10.37 12.23
C PHE A 244 -24.91 -11.12 12.57
N ALA A 245 -24.94 -12.46 12.53
CA ALA A 245 -23.77 -13.30 12.79
C ALA A 245 -22.63 -13.02 11.81
N VAL A 246 -22.92 -12.89 10.52
CA VAL A 246 -21.94 -12.52 9.48
C VAL A 246 -21.34 -11.14 9.79
N ALA A 247 -22.17 -10.13 10.07
CA ALA A 247 -21.69 -8.79 10.39
C ALA A 247 -20.79 -8.76 11.63
N LEU A 248 -21.20 -9.46 12.70
CA LEU A 248 -20.44 -9.54 13.94
C LEU A 248 -19.12 -10.30 13.76
N VAL A 249 -19.13 -11.42 13.04
CA VAL A 249 -17.92 -12.21 12.76
C VAL A 249 -16.96 -11.42 11.87
N ASN A 250 -17.45 -10.71 10.85
CA ASN A 250 -16.61 -9.85 10.02
C ASN A 250 -15.97 -8.73 10.85
N TRP A 251 -16.73 -8.09 11.74
CA TRP A 251 -16.19 -7.06 12.64
C TRP A 251 -15.17 -7.61 13.63
N LEU A 252 -15.42 -8.76 14.23
CA LEU A 252 -14.46 -9.43 15.11
C LEU A 252 -13.20 -9.86 14.34
N ALA A 253 -13.37 -10.34 13.11
CA ALA A 253 -12.26 -10.73 12.25
C ALA A 253 -11.33 -9.54 11.97
N THR A 254 -11.86 -8.36 11.63
CA THR A 254 -11.04 -7.16 11.37
C THR A 254 -10.36 -6.60 12.63
N LEU A 255 -10.92 -6.82 13.82
CA LEU A 255 -10.28 -6.45 15.09
C LEU A 255 -9.16 -7.43 15.50
N LEU A 256 -9.32 -8.72 15.19
CA LEU A 256 -8.40 -9.77 15.63
C LEU A 256 -7.32 -10.08 14.59
N ALA A 257 -7.59 -9.81 13.32
CA ALA A 257 -6.64 -9.96 12.23
C ALA A 257 -5.54 -8.92 12.31
N THR A 258 -4.30 -9.36 12.09
CA THR A 258 -3.19 -8.46 11.77
C THR A 258 -3.10 -8.37 10.24
N PRO A 259 -3.21 -7.17 9.64
CA PRO A 259 -3.17 -7.00 8.20
C PRO A 259 -1.98 -7.73 7.58
N HIS A 260 -2.24 -8.59 6.59
CA HIS A 260 -1.20 -9.34 5.92
C HIS A 260 -0.59 -8.51 4.78
N LEU A 261 0.32 -7.60 5.13
CA LEU A 261 1.11 -6.85 4.15
C LEU A 261 1.85 -7.81 3.22
N LEU A 262 1.73 -7.62 1.91
CA LEU A 262 2.50 -8.40 0.95
C LEU A 262 3.93 -7.86 0.88
N PRO A 263 4.95 -8.71 1.03
CA PRO A 263 6.35 -8.30 0.89
C PRO A 263 6.62 -7.88 -0.56
N ARG A 264 7.54 -6.93 -0.78
CA ARG A 264 7.84 -6.41 -2.13
C ARG A 264 9.32 -6.14 -2.35
N MET A 265 9.70 -6.17 -3.62
CA MET A 265 11.01 -5.70 -4.10
C MET A 265 11.04 -4.16 -4.17
N ASP A 266 12.23 -3.57 -3.98
CA ASP A 266 12.46 -2.16 -4.22
C ASP A 266 12.76 -1.94 -5.71
N LEU A 267 11.82 -1.33 -6.42
CA LEU A 267 11.95 -0.93 -7.82
C LEU A 267 11.86 0.59 -7.98
N SER A 268 12.14 1.35 -6.93
CA SER A 268 12.07 2.81 -6.94
C SER A 268 13.05 3.47 -7.91
N LEU A 269 14.16 2.81 -8.23
CA LEU A 269 15.15 3.26 -9.23
C LEU A 269 14.82 2.82 -10.66
N GLY A 270 13.81 1.97 -10.83
CA GLY A 270 13.29 1.55 -12.12
C GLY A 270 12.97 0.06 -12.22
N ILE A 271 12.11 -0.29 -13.17
CA ILE A 271 11.70 -1.67 -13.43
C ILE A 271 12.73 -2.33 -14.36
N PRO A 272 13.31 -3.48 -13.99
CA PRO A 272 14.28 -4.17 -14.83
C PRO A 272 13.60 -4.85 -16.04
N PRO A 273 14.32 -5.10 -17.16
CA PRO A 273 13.73 -5.61 -18.40
C PRO A 273 13.01 -6.96 -18.26
N GLU A 274 13.39 -7.80 -17.29
CA GLU A 274 12.77 -9.10 -17.02
C GLU A 274 11.39 -8.99 -16.35
N LEU A 275 11.09 -7.82 -15.79
CA LEU A 275 9.82 -7.50 -15.13
C LEU A 275 9.00 -6.47 -15.93
N ARG A 276 9.29 -6.36 -17.24
CA ARG A 276 8.60 -5.44 -18.15
C ARG A 276 7.09 -5.56 -17.99
N THR A 277 6.44 -4.41 -17.88
CA THR A 277 5.03 -4.32 -17.51
C THR A 277 4.26 -3.46 -18.49
N LEU A 278 3.04 -3.87 -18.82
CA LEU A 278 2.12 -3.11 -19.68
C LEU A 278 0.90 -2.68 -18.86
N VAL A 279 0.65 -1.38 -18.76
CA VAL A 279 -0.59 -0.82 -18.22
C VAL A 279 -1.61 -0.75 -19.34
N VAL A 280 -2.78 -1.38 -19.18
CA VAL A 280 -3.86 -1.35 -20.16
C VAL A 280 -5.15 -0.81 -19.60
N VAL A 281 -5.87 -0.05 -20.42
CA VAL A 281 -7.21 0.46 -20.12
C VAL A 281 -8.22 -0.13 -21.09
N PRO A 282 -8.97 -1.18 -20.70
CA PRO A 282 -10.03 -1.76 -21.52
C PRO A 282 -11.22 -0.79 -21.63
N THR A 283 -11.44 -0.19 -22.80
CA THR A 283 -12.46 0.87 -22.98
C THR A 283 -13.14 0.79 -24.37
N MET A 284 -14.12 1.64 -24.65
CA MET A 284 -14.78 1.72 -25.95
C MET A 284 -14.50 3.07 -26.62
N LEU A 285 -14.45 3.10 -27.95
CA LEU A 285 -14.36 4.34 -28.73
C LEU A 285 -15.76 4.84 -29.10
N GLY A 286 -16.33 5.72 -28.28
CA GLY A 286 -17.72 6.19 -28.47
C GLY A 286 -17.87 7.47 -29.27
N SER A 287 -16.91 8.39 -29.18
CA SER A 287 -16.97 9.70 -29.85
C SER A 287 -15.58 10.31 -29.98
N ALA A 288 -15.44 11.35 -30.81
CA ALA A 288 -14.16 12.04 -30.98
C ALA A 288 -13.64 12.63 -29.66
N GLN A 289 -14.52 13.29 -28.89
CA GLN A 289 -14.17 13.83 -27.57
C GLN A 289 -13.72 12.72 -26.62
N ASN A 290 -14.40 11.57 -26.62
CA ASN A 290 -14.02 10.44 -25.79
C ASN A 290 -12.62 9.91 -26.16
N VAL A 291 -12.22 9.91 -27.43
CA VAL A 291 -10.85 9.53 -27.85
C VAL A 291 -9.82 10.53 -27.31
N GLU A 292 -10.11 11.82 -27.35
CA GLU A 292 -9.24 12.86 -26.78
C GLU A 292 -9.06 12.66 -25.28
N ASP A 293 -10.17 12.51 -24.54
CA ASP A 293 -10.16 12.31 -23.08
C ASP A 293 -9.38 11.03 -22.69
N LEU A 294 -9.54 9.95 -23.45
CA LEU A 294 -8.82 8.69 -23.23
C LEU A 294 -7.31 8.84 -23.46
N THR A 295 -6.92 9.59 -24.49
CA THR A 295 -5.52 9.85 -24.83
C THR A 295 -4.87 10.73 -23.76
N GLU A 296 -5.55 11.81 -23.35
CA GLU A 296 -5.08 12.69 -22.28
C GLU A 296 -4.92 11.92 -20.97
N ALA A 297 -5.91 11.10 -20.60
CA ALA A 297 -5.82 10.28 -19.40
C ALA A 297 -4.71 9.22 -19.49
N LEU A 298 -4.38 8.71 -20.67
CA LEU A 298 -3.24 7.81 -20.88
C LEU A 298 -1.90 8.53 -20.66
N GLU A 299 -1.78 9.75 -21.18
CA GLU A 299 -0.61 10.62 -20.99
C GLU A 299 -0.39 10.96 -19.51
N VAL A 300 -1.45 11.30 -18.78
CA VAL A 300 -1.38 11.57 -17.33
C VAL A 300 -0.85 10.35 -16.57
N ARG A 301 -1.32 9.14 -16.88
CA ARG A 301 -0.85 7.90 -16.25
C ARG A 301 0.63 7.63 -16.54
N PHE A 302 1.07 7.88 -17.77
CA PHE A 302 2.48 7.81 -18.16
C PHE A 302 3.33 8.82 -17.39
N LEU A 303 2.92 10.08 -17.33
CA LEU A 303 3.67 11.12 -16.62
C LEU A 303 3.76 10.87 -15.11
N ALA A 304 2.73 10.26 -14.52
CA ALA A 304 2.71 9.86 -13.12
C ALA A 304 3.62 8.66 -12.81
N ASN A 305 3.90 7.80 -13.79
CA ASN A 305 4.68 6.56 -13.61
C ASN A 305 5.63 6.37 -14.80
N ARG A 306 6.68 7.19 -14.89
CA ARG A 306 7.65 7.11 -16.00
C ARG A 306 8.71 6.05 -15.70
N ASP A 307 8.84 5.07 -16.58
CA ASP A 307 9.87 4.05 -16.55
C ASP A 307 10.13 3.52 -17.96
N ASN A 308 11.35 3.05 -18.25
CA ASN A 308 11.73 2.55 -19.58
C ASN A 308 11.13 1.17 -19.90
N ASN A 309 10.74 0.39 -18.89
CA ASN A 309 10.15 -0.93 -19.02
C ASN A 309 8.68 -0.95 -18.56
N LEU A 310 8.04 0.23 -18.48
CA LEU A 310 6.62 0.39 -18.26
C LEU A 310 5.96 1.03 -19.47
N HIS A 311 5.06 0.28 -20.10
CA HIS A 311 4.36 0.71 -21.31
C HIS A 311 2.87 0.96 -21.00
N PHE A 312 2.19 1.74 -21.84
CA PHE A 312 0.81 2.16 -21.64
C PHE A 312 -0.01 1.87 -22.90
N GLY A 313 -1.18 1.24 -22.75
CA GLY A 313 -2.00 0.79 -23.86
C GLY A 313 -3.48 1.07 -23.68
N LEU A 314 -4.14 1.49 -24.76
CA LEU A 314 -5.59 1.45 -24.85
C LEU A 314 -6.03 0.14 -25.50
N LEU A 315 -6.97 -0.55 -24.85
CA LEU A 315 -7.51 -1.81 -25.34
C LEU A 315 -9.00 -1.61 -25.66
N THR A 316 -9.28 -1.42 -26.94
CA THR A 316 -10.51 -0.75 -27.39
C THR A 316 -11.39 -1.63 -28.25
N ASP A 317 -12.70 -1.45 -28.08
CA ASP A 317 -13.74 -1.94 -28.98
C ASP A 317 -14.58 -0.75 -29.45
N PHE A 318 -15.43 -0.97 -30.45
CA PHE A 318 -16.54 -0.06 -30.71
C PHE A 318 -17.76 -0.38 -29.81
N PRO A 319 -18.67 0.59 -29.61
CA PRO A 319 -19.97 0.35 -28.99
C PRO A 319 -20.79 -0.69 -29.76
N ASP A 320 -21.66 -1.41 -29.05
CA ASP A 320 -22.54 -2.42 -29.62
C ASP A 320 -23.42 -1.84 -30.73
N ALA A 321 -23.56 -2.56 -31.85
CA ALA A 321 -24.27 -2.10 -33.04
C ALA A 321 -25.08 -3.22 -33.71
N ARG A 322 -26.00 -2.83 -34.60
CA ARG A 322 -26.78 -3.77 -35.43
C ARG A 322 -26.04 -4.24 -36.68
N GLU A 323 -24.98 -3.53 -37.04
CA GLU A 323 -24.12 -3.81 -38.20
C GLU A 323 -22.69 -3.99 -37.72
N GLU A 324 -21.89 -4.76 -38.47
CA GLU A 324 -20.50 -5.05 -38.13
C GLU A 324 -19.65 -3.77 -38.12
N THR A 325 -19.85 -2.91 -39.12
CA THR A 325 -19.13 -1.65 -39.32
C THR A 325 -20.13 -0.52 -39.57
N LEU A 326 -19.91 0.61 -38.90
CA LEU A 326 -20.65 1.86 -39.06
C LEU A 326 -19.76 2.91 -39.73
N ALA A 327 -20.37 3.88 -40.41
CA ALA A 327 -19.64 4.96 -41.08
C ALA A 327 -18.79 5.82 -40.12
N GLU A 328 -19.16 5.88 -38.84
CA GLU A 328 -18.46 6.66 -37.80
C GLU A 328 -17.21 5.96 -37.25
N ASP A 329 -17.08 4.65 -37.45
CA ASP A 329 -16.01 3.83 -36.86
C ASP A 329 -14.61 4.23 -37.38
N GLU A 330 -14.49 4.35 -38.70
CA GLU A 330 -13.21 4.61 -39.37
C GLU A 330 -12.63 5.99 -39.04
N PRO A 331 -13.41 7.10 -39.00
CA PRO A 331 -12.93 8.38 -38.47
C PRO A 331 -12.43 8.31 -37.02
N LEU A 332 -13.14 7.60 -36.13
CA LEU A 332 -12.75 7.47 -34.72
C LEU A 332 -11.45 6.67 -34.58
N LEU A 333 -11.32 5.59 -35.34
CA LEU A 333 -10.13 4.74 -35.31
C LEU A 333 -8.89 5.48 -35.84
N ARG A 334 -9.04 6.28 -36.92
CA ARG A 334 -7.97 7.15 -37.43
C ARG A 334 -7.57 8.22 -36.43
N LEU A 335 -8.53 8.83 -35.73
CA LEU A 335 -8.24 9.78 -34.67
C LEU A 335 -7.43 9.14 -33.54
N ALA A 336 -7.87 7.98 -33.05
CA ALA A 336 -7.18 7.25 -31.98
C ALA A 336 -5.74 6.86 -32.37
N ARG A 337 -5.56 6.35 -33.60
CA ARG A 337 -4.23 6.08 -34.16
C ARG A 337 -3.34 7.31 -34.11
N ARG A 338 -3.79 8.40 -34.74
CA ARG A 338 -3.02 9.64 -34.85
C ARG A 338 -2.61 10.17 -33.47
N ARG A 339 -3.53 10.15 -32.50
CA ARG A 339 -3.26 10.62 -31.14
C ARG A 339 -2.22 9.79 -30.41
N VAL A 340 -2.24 8.47 -30.55
CA VAL A 340 -1.22 7.58 -29.95
C VAL A 340 0.14 7.77 -30.65
N GLU A 341 0.15 7.92 -31.98
CA GLU A 341 1.38 8.23 -32.73
C GLU A 341 1.97 9.58 -32.30
N GLU A 342 1.16 10.63 -32.17
CA GLU A 342 1.58 11.95 -31.65
C GLU A 342 2.20 11.86 -30.25
N LEU A 343 1.64 11.02 -29.36
CA LEU A 343 2.24 10.77 -28.03
C LEU A 343 3.60 10.08 -28.13
N ASN A 344 3.74 9.03 -28.96
CA ASN A 344 5.03 8.36 -29.16
C ASN A 344 6.07 9.30 -29.78
N GLU A 345 5.68 10.17 -30.71
CA GLU A 345 6.56 11.20 -31.26
C GLU A 345 6.99 12.23 -30.21
N LYS A 346 6.06 12.69 -29.37
CA LYS A 346 6.33 13.62 -28.26
C LYS A 346 7.30 13.04 -27.24
N TYR A 347 7.26 11.72 -27.01
CA TYR A 347 8.02 11.04 -25.96
C TYR A 347 9.11 10.08 -26.47
N ARG A 348 9.60 10.27 -27.70
CA ARG A 348 10.58 9.42 -28.41
C ARG A 348 11.91 9.12 -27.68
N GLY A 349 12.19 9.76 -26.53
CA GLY A 349 13.42 9.58 -25.76
C GLY A 349 13.54 8.28 -24.95
N ALA A 350 12.52 7.42 -24.90
CA ALA A 350 12.47 6.22 -24.04
C ALA A 350 13.05 4.93 -24.66
N GLY A 351 13.69 5.00 -25.83
CA GLY A 351 14.33 3.86 -26.49
C GLY A 351 13.38 2.87 -27.19
N SER A 352 12.08 2.92 -26.90
CA SER A 352 10.99 2.22 -27.59
C SER A 352 9.67 2.98 -27.40
N ASP A 353 8.64 2.65 -28.18
CA ASP A 353 7.31 3.25 -28.02
C ASP A 353 6.75 2.99 -26.62
N ALA A 354 6.26 4.07 -25.99
CA ALA A 354 5.67 4.02 -24.64
C ALA A 354 4.16 3.79 -24.72
N PHE A 355 3.52 4.20 -25.82
CA PHE A 355 2.08 4.20 -25.99
C PHE A 355 1.64 3.22 -27.08
N PHE A 356 0.60 2.46 -26.79
CA PHE A 356 0.06 1.43 -27.68
C PHE A 356 -1.45 1.57 -27.83
N LEU A 357 -1.97 1.21 -29.00
CA LEU A 357 -3.40 1.04 -29.24
C LEU A 357 -3.63 -0.37 -29.73
N PHE A 358 -4.56 -1.08 -29.08
CA PHE A 358 -5.05 -2.38 -29.51
C PHE A 358 -6.55 -2.24 -29.75
N HIS A 359 -6.97 -2.29 -31.00
CA HIS A 359 -8.37 -2.13 -31.37
C HIS A 359 -8.92 -3.41 -31.98
N ARG A 360 -10.04 -3.88 -31.43
CA ARG A 360 -10.70 -5.12 -31.86
C ARG A 360 -11.95 -4.82 -32.69
N PRO A 361 -12.26 -5.63 -33.71
CA PRO A 361 -13.48 -5.49 -34.49
C PRO A 361 -14.71 -5.94 -33.68
N ARG A 362 -15.92 -5.51 -34.09
CA ARG A 362 -17.16 -6.11 -33.62
C ARG A 362 -17.27 -7.54 -34.18
N ARG A 363 -17.80 -8.47 -33.39
CA ARG A 363 -18.16 -9.82 -33.83
C ARG A 363 -19.63 -10.09 -33.57
N TRP A 364 -20.26 -10.85 -34.46
CA TRP A 364 -21.66 -11.23 -34.30
C TRP A 364 -21.84 -12.11 -33.06
N ASN A 365 -22.69 -11.67 -32.14
CA ASN A 365 -23.09 -12.45 -30.98
C ASN A 365 -24.47 -13.07 -31.23
N SER A 366 -24.54 -14.41 -31.35
CA SER A 366 -25.81 -15.09 -31.64
C SER A 366 -26.84 -15.03 -30.51
N ARG A 367 -26.41 -14.84 -29.25
CA ARG A 367 -27.29 -14.74 -28.09
C ARG A 367 -27.91 -13.35 -27.95
N GLU A 368 -27.08 -12.32 -28.06
CA GLU A 368 -27.50 -10.91 -27.96
C GLU A 368 -28.08 -10.38 -29.28
N ARG A 369 -27.85 -11.09 -30.40
CA ARG A 369 -28.28 -10.73 -31.77
C ARG A 369 -27.79 -9.35 -32.21
N LEU A 370 -26.57 -9.01 -31.81
CA LEU A 370 -25.92 -7.73 -32.10
C LEU A 370 -24.44 -7.98 -32.42
N TRP A 371 -23.84 -7.01 -33.11
CA TRP A 371 -22.41 -6.94 -33.33
C TRP A 371 -21.79 -6.21 -32.14
N MET A 372 -20.87 -6.88 -31.44
CA MET A 372 -20.27 -6.35 -30.21
C MET A 372 -18.84 -6.85 -30.04
N GLY A 373 -18.09 -6.21 -29.14
CA GLY A 373 -16.75 -6.69 -28.77
C GLY A 373 -16.81 -8.09 -28.15
N TYR A 374 -15.96 -9.00 -28.63
CA TYR A 374 -15.90 -10.37 -28.12
C TYR A 374 -15.64 -10.36 -26.61
N GLU A 375 -16.57 -10.96 -25.85
CA GLU A 375 -16.57 -11.12 -24.39
C GLU A 375 -16.22 -9.88 -23.55
N ARG A 376 -16.49 -8.68 -24.10
CA ARG A 376 -16.28 -7.39 -23.42
C ARG A 376 -14.89 -7.34 -22.76
N LYS A 377 -14.81 -6.99 -21.46
CA LYS A 377 -13.55 -6.82 -20.71
C LYS A 377 -12.72 -8.11 -20.61
N ARG A 378 -13.35 -9.27 -20.41
CA ARG A 378 -12.65 -10.56 -20.37
C ARG A 378 -11.97 -10.87 -21.69
N GLY A 379 -12.74 -10.78 -22.78
CA GLY A 379 -12.22 -11.05 -24.12
C GLY A 379 -11.11 -10.08 -24.51
N LYS A 380 -11.21 -8.81 -24.11
CA LYS A 380 -10.14 -7.81 -24.30
C LYS A 380 -8.83 -8.33 -23.74
N LEU A 381 -8.81 -8.68 -22.46
CA LEU A 381 -7.60 -9.14 -21.78
C LEU A 381 -7.11 -10.48 -22.35
N ALA A 382 -8.00 -11.41 -22.69
CA ALA A 382 -7.64 -12.68 -23.31
C ALA A 382 -6.97 -12.51 -24.69
N ASP A 383 -7.51 -11.64 -25.54
CA ASP A 383 -6.92 -11.34 -26.85
C ASP A 383 -5.57 -10.63 -26.71
N LEU A 384 -5.44 -9.73 -25.74
CA LEU A 384 -4.18 -9.07 -25.41
C LEU A 384 -3.14 -10.09 -24.94
N ASN A 385 -3.47 -10.95 -23.98
CA ASN A 385 -2.53 -11.94 -23.45
C ASN A 385 -2.07 -12.92 -24.54
N SER A 386 -2.98 -13.35 -25.40
CA SER A 386 -2.65 -14.16 -26.58
C SER A 386 -1.64 -13.43 -27.47
N PHE A 387 -1.87 -12.15 -27.76
CA PHE A 387 -0.96 -11.32 -28.56
C PHE A 387 0.43 -11.16 -27.90
N LEU A 388 0.48 -10.92 -26.59
CA LEU A 388 1.74 -10.80 -25.82
C LEU A 388 2.58 -12.10 -25.81
N ARG A 389 1.97 -13.24 -26.16
CA ARG A 389 2.65 -14.55 -26.26
C ARG A 389 2.82 -15.06 -27.69
N GLY A 390 2.74 -14.15 -28.67
CA GLY A 390 2.95 -14.47 -30.08
C GLY A 390 1.75 -15.13 -30.76
N GLY A 391 0.57 -15.05 -30.15
CA GLY A 391 -0.69 -15.36 -30.80
C GLY A 391 -0.97 -14.41 -31.97
N SER A 392 -1.83 -14.85 -32.89
CA SER A 392 -2.08 -14.14 -34.14
C SER A 392 -2.59 -12.70 -33.91
N SER A 393 -2.00 -11.76 -34.65
CA SER A 393 -2.44 -10.36 -34.70
C SER A 393 -3.81 -10.18 -35.39
N ASP A 394 -4.38 -11.25 -35.93
CA ASP A 394 -5.67 -11.29 -36.63
C ASP A 394 -6.88 -10.98 -35.71
N ARG A 395 -6.70 -11.06 -34.39
CA ARG A 395 -7.72 -10.70 -33.41
C ARG A 395 -7.92 -9.19 -33.30
N PHE A 396 -6.93 -8.41 -33.73
CA PHE A 396 -6.98 -6.95 -33.71
C PHE A 396 -7.14 -6.40 -35.12
N LEU A 397 -8.10 -5.49 -35.28
CA LEU A 397 -8.29 -4.75 -36.53
C LEU A 397 -7.16 -3.72 -36.72
N LEU A 398 -6.68 -3.15 -35.61
CA LEU A 398 -5.60 -2.19 -35.60
C LEU A 398 -4.72 -2.36 -34.36
N VAL A 399 -3.41 -2.42 -34.58
CA VAL A 399 -2.39 -2.26 -33.54
C VAL A 399 -1.49 -1.08 -33.90
N VAL A 400 -1.23 -0.20 -32.93
CA VAL A 400 -0.35 0.98 -33.07
C VAL A 400 0.77 0.89 -32.03
N GLY A 401 1.99 1.24 -32.43
CA GLY A 401 3.22 1.19 -31.62
C GLY A 401 4.15 0.05 -32.05
N GLU A 402 5.44 0.16 -31.72
CA GLU A 402 6.45 -0.87 -31.98
C GLU A 402 6.26 -2.09 -31.06
N THR A 403 5.66 -3.17 -31.58
CA THR A 403 5.22 -4.31 -30.76
C THR A 403 6.34 -5.29 -30.37
N ALA A 404 7.54 -5.17 -30.95
CA ALA A 404 8.66 -6.05 -30.66
C ALA A 404 9.04 -6.07 -29.16
N VAL A 405 8.89 -4.93 -28.48
CA VAL A 405 9.16 -4.79 -27.04
C VAL A 405 8.10 -5.43 -26.15
N LEU A 406 6.96 -5.83 -26.70
CA LEU A 406 5.85 -6.40 -25.91
C LEU A 406 5.98 -7.91 -25.69
N GLY A 407 6.79 -8.60 -26.50
CA GLY A 407 6.92 -10.07 -26.41
C GLY A 407 7.52 -10.59 -25.09
N ASN A 408 8.22 -9.72 -24.34
CA ASN A 408 8.78 -10.03 -23.01
C ASN A 408 8.01 -9.35 -21.87
N VAL A 409 6.79 -8.86 -22.09
CA VAL A 409 5.94 -8.35 -21.01
C VAL A 409 5.63 -9.50 -20.05
N LYS A 410 6.01 -9.31 -18.79
CA LYS A 410 5.77 -10.28 -17.71
C LYS A 410 4.47 -10.00 -16.98
N TYR A 411 4.20 -8.74 -16.69
CA TYR A 411 3.01 -8.32 -15.94
C TYR A 411 2.14 -7.36 -16.75
N VAL A 412 0.84 -7.43 -16.50
CA VAL A 412 -0.12 -6.46 -17.02
C VAL A 412 -0.86 -5.80 -15.86
N ILE A 413 -0.93 -4.47 -15.87
CA ILE A 413 -1.77 -3.69 -14.96
C ILE A 413 -3.04 -3.32 -15.71
N THR A 414 -4.18 -3.90 -15.33
CA THR A 414 -5.49 -3.57 -15.91
C THR A 414 -6.20 -2.52 -15.06
N LEU A 415 -6.66 -1.45 -15.71
CA LEU A 415 -7.38 -0.34 -15.11
C LEU A 415 -8.72 -0.13 -15.83
N ASP A 416 -9.75 0.34 -15.12
CA ASP A 416 -10.94 0.83 -15.82
C ASP A 416 -10.72 2.27 -16.32
N THR A 417 -11.59 2.71 -17.24
CA THR A 417 -11.54 4.06 -17.83
C THR A 417 -11.50 5.17 -16.77
N ASP A 418 -12.25 4.99 -15.68
CA ASP A 418 -12.38 5.92 -14.56
C ASP A 418 -11.33 5.74 -13.46
N THR A 419 -10.44 4.75 -13.59
CA THR A 419 -9.44 4.43 -12.58
C THR A 419 -8.17 5.23 -12.82
N GLN A 420 -7.69 5.87 -11.77
CA GLN A 420 -6.42 6.59 -11.80
C GLN A 420 -5.28 5.65 -11.43
N LEU A 421 -4.08 5.97 -11.88
CA LEU A 421 -2.86 5.31 -11.44
C LEU A 421 -2.05 6.36 -10.71
N PRO A 422 -2.08 6.38 -9.36
CA PRO A 422 -1.35 7.40 -8.61
C PRO A 422 0.14 7.36 -8.93
N ARG A 423 0.80 8.48 -8.66
CA ARG A 423 2.22 8.65 -8.91
C ARG A 423 3.02 7.55 -8.19
N ASP A 424 4.04 7.03 -8.86
CA ASP A 424 5.00 6.06 -8.31
C ASP A 424 4.35 4.78 -7.74
N SER A 425 3.15 4.42 -8.20
CA SER A 425 2.43 3.21 -7.73
C SER A 425 2.69 1.98 -8.60
N ALA A 426 2.99 2.17 -9.89
CA ALA A 426 3.18 1.05 -10.82
C ALA A 426 4.35 0.14 -10.42
N TRP A 427 5.51 0.71 -10.11
CA TRP A 427 6.68 -0.07 -9.70
C TRP A 427 6.45 -0.79 -8.36
N GLN A 428 5.58 -0.27 -7.49
CA GLN A 428 5.22 -0.94 -6.24
C GLN A 428 4.37 -2.19 -6.50
N PHE A 429 3.45 -2.14 -7.46
CA PHE A 429 2.68 -3.31 -7.90
C PHE A 429 3.60 -4.39 -8.49
N VAL A 430 4.52 -3.97 -9.37
CA VAL A 430 5.51 -4.86 -9.98
C VAL A 430 6.44 -5.45 -8.92
N GLY A 431 6.90 -4.63 -7.96
CA GLY A 431 7.75 -5.06 -6.85
C GLY A 431 7.06 -6.09 -5.96
N ALA A 432 5.76 -5.93 -5.71
CA ALA A 432 4.97 -6.91 -4.97
C ALA A 432 4.86 -8.24 -5.74
N MET A 433 4.54 -8.21 -7.04
CA MET A 433 4.49 -9.43 -7.86
C MET A 433 5.85 -10.13 -7.97
N ALA A 434 6.93 -9.36 -8.07
CA ALA A 434 8.28 -9.87 -8.29
C ALA A 434 8.88 -10.59 -7.07
N HIS A 435 8.39 -10.28 -5.87
CA HIS A 435 8.89 -10.86 -4.63
C HIS A 435 8.71 -12.39 -4.62
N PRO A 436 9.73 -13.21 -4.27
CA PRO A 436 9.67 -14.67 -4.40
C PRO A 436 8.47 -15.33 -3.72
N LEU A 437 8.07 -14.83 -2.55
CA LEU A 437 6.92 -15.36 -1.80
C LEU A 437 5.57 -15.10 -2.48
N ASN A 438 5.48 -14.07 -3.33
CA ASN A 438 4.26 -13.72 -4.04
C ASN A 438 4.19 -14.37 -5.42
N ARG A 439 5.29 -14.91 -5.96
CA ARG A 439 5.30 -15.57 -7.28
C ARG A 439 4.33 -16.75 -7.32
N ALA A 440 3.44 -16.73 -8.31
CA ALA A 440 2.40 -17.73 -8.51
C ALA A 440 3.00 -19.13 -8.74
N ARG A 441 2.39 -20.13 -8.11
CA ARG A 441 2.68 -21.54 -8.34
C ARG A 441 1.45 -22.26 -8.83
N TYR A 442 1.47 -22.52 -10.12
CA TYR A 442 0.42 -23.28 -10.77
C TYR A 442 0.58 -24.78 -10.50
N ASP A 443 -0.48 -25.40 -9.99
CA ASP A 443 -0.55 -26.85 -9.83
C ASP A 443 -1.28 -27.43 -11.05
N GLN A 444 -0.59 -28.29 -11.82
CA GLN A 444 -1.15 -28.91 -13.03
C GLN A 444 -2.26 -29.92 -12.74
N THR A 445 -2.25 -30.56 -11.57
CA THR A 445 -3.25 -31.58 -11.20
C THR A 445 -4.56 -30.93 -10.77
N LYS A 446 -4.47 -29.89 -9.94
CA LYS A 446 -5.63 -29.10 -9.48
C LYS A 446 -6.00 -27.98 -10.45
N GLN A 447 -5.16 -27.76 -11.46
CA GLN A 447 -5.29 -26.71 -12.48
C GLN A 447 -5.59 -25.34 -11.86
N ARG A 448 -4.85 -24.92 -10.85
CA ARG A 448 -5.03 -23.60 -10.20
C ARG A 448 -3.77 -23.16 -9.49
N VAL A 449 -3.67 -21.88 -9.16
CA VAL A 449 -2.57 -21.36 -8.34
C VAL A 449 -2.79 -21.77 -6.89
N LEU A 450 -1.83 -22.49 -6.30
CA LEU A 450 -1.91 -22.95 -4.90
C LEU A 450 -1.15 -22.07 -3.92
N ALA A 451 -0.08 -21.42 -4.38
CA ALA A 451 0.78 -20.60 -3.55
C ALA A 451 1.25 -19.38 -4.34
N GLY A 452 1.41 -18.26 -3.64
CA GLY A 452 1.65 -16.97 -4.29
C GLY A 452 0.39 -16.48 -4.98
N TYR A 453 0.52 -15.51 -5.87
CA TYR A 453 -0.60 -14.79 -6.43
C TYR A 453 -0.39 -14.61 -7.93
N GLY A 454 -1.36 -15.06 -8.73
CA GLY A 454 -1.40 -14.76 -10.16
C GLY A 454 -1.93 -13.36 -10.44
N ILE A 455 -2.71 -12.81 -9.51
CA ILE A 455 -3.29 -11.46 -9.58
C ILE A 455 -3.10 -10.79 -8.22
N LEU A 456 -2.69 -9.52 -8.23
CA LEU A 456 -2.72 -8.66 -7.07
C LEU A 456 -3.63 -7.46 -7.31
N GLN A 457 -4.58 -7.28 -6.41
CA GLN A 457 -5.48 -6.15 -6.37
C GLN A 457 -4.97 -5.10 -5.38
N PRO A 458 -4.72 -3.87 -5.81
CA PRO A 458 -4.47 -2.74 -4.92
C PRO A 458 -5.72 -2.30 -4.16
N ARG A 459 -5.52 -1.54 -3.07
CA ARG A 459 -6.62 -0.87 -2.37
C ARG A 459 -7.26 0.15 -3.32
N VAL A 460 -8.53 -0.04 -3.65
CA VAL A 460 -9.27 0.95 -4.43
C VAL A 460 -9.79 2.02 -3.49
N ALA A 461 -9.33 3.26 -3.67
CA ALA A 461 -9.79 4.39 -2.89
C ALA A 461 -10.88 5.14 -3.68
N ALA A 462 -11.94 5.56 -2.98
CA ALA A 462 -12.91 6.45 -3.60
C ALA A 462 -12.26 7.82 -3.82
N SER A 463 -12.25 8.29 -5.07
CA SER A 463 -11.81 9.65 -5.38
C SER A 463 -12.69 10.67 -4.66
N LEU A 464 -12.15 11.87 -4.42
CA LEU A 464 -12.94 12.98 -3.87
C LEU A 464 -14.18 13.19 -4.76
N PRO A 465 -15.39 13.18 -4.17
CA PRO A 465 -16.62 13.22 -4.94
C PRO A 465 -16.77 14.56 -5.66
N GLY A 466 -17.15 14.50 -6.94
CA GLY A 466 -17.60 15.68 -7.67
C GLY A 466 -18.91 16.26 -7.09
N ALA A 467 -19.25 17.49 -7.51
CA ALA A 467 -20.34 18.30 -6.97
C ALA A 467 -21.76 17.66 -7.01
N ASN A 468 -21.97 16.57 -7.77
CA ASN A 468 -23.27 15.95 -7.98
C ASN A 468 -23.41 14.56 -7.30
N ARG A 469 -23.39 14.52 -5.96
CA ARG A 469 -23.69 13.27 -5.22
C ARG A 469 -25.20 12.98 -5.16
N SER A 470 -25.58 11.77 -5.56
CA SER A 470 -26.92 11.24 -5.26
C SER A 470 -27.15 11.14 -3.75
N ARG A 471 -28.41 11.12 -3.31
CA ARG A 471 -28.75 10.93 -1.88
C ARG A 471 -28.23 9.57 -1.36
N TYR A 472 -28.31 8.53 -2.18
CA TYR A 472 -27.80 7.21 -1.86
C TYR A 472 -26.28 7.23 -1.60
N ALA A 473 -25.50 7.87 -2.49
CA ALA A 473 -24.06 8.00 -2.34
C ALA A 473 -23.63 8.84 -1.12
N ARG A 474 -24.52 9.67 -0.55
CA ARG A 474 -24.26 10.38 0.72
C ARG A 474 -24.53 9.53 1.95
N LEU A 475 -25.52 8.64 1.88
CA LEU A 475 -25.87 7.72 2.97
C LEU A 475 -24.91 6.52 3.06
N TRP A 476 -24.46 6.02 1.90
CA TRP A 476 -23.64 4.81 1.78
C TRP A 476 -22.20 5.07 1.34
N GLY A 477 -21.85 6.31 0.99
CA GLY A 477 -20.49 6.65 0.58
C GLY A 477 -19.54 6.65 1.77
N SER A 478 -18.40 5.97 1.63
CA SER A 478 -17.27 6.13 2.55
C SER A 478 -16.79 7.57 2.59
N GLU A 479 -16.28 8.04 3.74
CA GLU A 479 -15.67 9.36 3.87
C GLU A 479 -14.39 9.43 3.02
N PRO A 480 -14.40 10.15 1.88
CA PRO A 480 -13.21 10.29 1.05
C PRO A 480 -12.26 11.28 1.72
N GLY A 481 -10.96 10.97 1.72
CA GLY A 481 -9.92 11.88 2.21
C GLY A 481 -9.60 11.83 3.71
N ILE A 482 -10.26 10.97 4.51
CA ILE A 482 -9.98 10.84 5.96
C ILE A 482 -8.95 9.73 6.26
N ASP A 483 -8.12 9.39 5.27
CA ASP A 483 -7.01 8.47 5.56
C ASP A 483 -5.70 8.80 4.83
N PRO A 484 -5.05 9.93 5.16
CA PRO A 484 -3.69 10.21 4.70
C PRO A 484 -2.59 9.51 5.53
N TYR A 485 -2.93 8.82 6.63
CA TYR A 485 -1.94 8.34 7.61
C TYR A 485 -2.14 6.90 8.15
N THR A 486 -3.17 6.17 7.74
CA THR A 486 -3.49 4.85 8.29
C THR A 486 -3.14 3.73 7.31
N ARG A 487 -2.07 3.04 7.70
CA ARG A 487 -1.73 1.62 7.55
C ARG A 487 -2.82 0.73 6.91
N ALA A 488 -2.38 -0.16 6.03
CA ALA A 488 -3.04 -1.41 5.59
C ALA A 488 -4.49 -1.61 6.05
N VAL A 489 -5.44 -1.51 5.12
CA VAL A 489 -6.84 -1.85 5.43
C VAL A 489 -6.98 -3.36 5.58
N SER A 490 -7.58 -3.78 6.69
CA SER A 490 -7.91 -5.19 6.92
C SER A 490 -9.01 -5.63 5.95
N ASP A 491 -8.75 -6.74 5.26
CA ASP A 491 -9.74 -7.42 4.43
C ASP A 491 -9.90 -8.83 4.98
N VAL A 492 -11.14 -9.21 5.30
CA VAL A 492 -11.43 -10.48 5.97
C VAL A 492 -10.96 -11.67 5.13
N TYR A 493 -11.06 -11.59 3.80
CA TYR A 493 -10.63 -12.66 2.92
C TYR A 493 -9.10 -12.77 2.90
N GLN A 494 -8.41 -11.65 2.70
CA GLN A 494 -6.95 -11.64 2.66
C GLN A 494 -6.36 -12.04 4.02
N ASP A 495 -6.90 -11.52 5.11
CA ASP A 495 -6.31 -11.72 6.43
C ASP A 495 -6.59 -13.12 6.99
N LEU A 496 -7.76 -13.70 6.69
CA LEU A 496 -8.14 -15.01 7.21
C LEU A 496 -7.78 -16.16 6.26
N PHE A 497 -7.99 -15.98 4.95
CA PHE A 497 -7.77 -17.01 3.93
C PHE A 497 -6.49 -16.79 3.12
N GLY A 498 -5.86 -15.62 3.22
CA GLY A 498 -4.68 -15.30 2.42
C GLY A 498 -5.01 -14.98 0.97
N GLU A 499 -6.27 -14.67 0.65
CA GLU A 499 -6.75 -14.40 -0.71
C GLU A 499 -7.62 -13.14 -0.74
N GLY A 500 -7.36 -12.25 -1.68
CA GLY A 500 -8.13 -11.03 -1.92
C GLY A 500 -9.30 -11.26 -2.87
N SER A 501 -10.22 -10.29 -2.93
CA SER A 501 -11.34 -10.28 -3.87
C SER A 501 -10.99 -9.49 -5.11
N PHE A 502 -10.86 -10.13 -6.29
CA PHE A 502 -10.57 -9.43 -7.54
C PHE A 502 -11.83 -8.73 -8.09
N ILE A 503 -11.71 -7.44 -8.39
CA ILE A 503 -12.79 -6.57 -8.89
C ILE A 503 -12.49 -6.04 -10.31
N GLY A 504 -11.58 -6.71 -11.04
CA GLY A 504 -11.24 -6.37 -12.41
C GLY A 504 -10.16 -5.29 -12.55
N LYS A 505 -9.55 -4.84 -11.45
CA LYS A 505 -8.48 -3.84 -11.41
C LYS A 505 -7.29 -4.38 -10.64
N GLY A 506 -6.10 -4.21 -11.17
CA GLY A 506 -4.87 -4.65 -10.50
C GLY A 506 -3.79 -5.11 -11.48
N ILE A 507 -2.77 -5.77 -10.93
CA ILE A 507 -1.65 -6.33 -11.68
C ILE A 507 -1.77 -7.85 -11.73
N TYR A 508 -1.41 -8.47 -12.84
CA TYR A 508 -1.35 -9.92 -12.96
C TYR A 508 -0.14 -10.39 -13.75
N ASP A 509 0.30 -11.61 -13.46
CA ASP A 509 1.33 -12.33 -14.24
C ASP A 509 0.64 -12.98 -15.44
N VAL A 510 1.07 -12.62 -16.64
CA VAL A 510 0.41 -13.03 -17.89
C VAL A 510 0.41 -14.56 -18.01
N ASP A 511 1.54 -15.22 -17.69
CA ASP A 511 1.65 -16.67 -17.82
C ASP A 511 0.85 -17.40 -16.75
N ALA A 512 0.87 -16.91 -15.51
CA ALA A 512 0.10 -17.50 -14.43
C ALA A 512 -1.42 -17.32 -14.65
N PHE A 513 -1.83 -16.17 -15.17
CA PHE A 513 -3.22 -15.85 -15.49
C PHE A 513 -3.73 -16.75 -16.62
N GLU A 514 -2.99 -16.84 -17.74
CA GLU A 514 -3.34 -17.71 -18.87
C GLU A 514 -3.37 -19.19 -18.47
N ALA A 515 -2.40 -19.67 -17.69
CA ALA A 515 -2.40 -21.05 -17.20
C ALA A 515 -3.62 -21.35 -16.30
N ALA A 516 -4.07 -20.38 -15.51
CA ALA A 516 -5.21 -20.54 -14.61
C ALA A 516 -6.58 -20.46 -15.30
N LEU A 517 -6.69 -19.62 -16.32
CA LEU A 517 -7.99 -19.20 -16.88
C LEU A 517 -8.22 -19.67 -18.31
N GLY A 518 -7.20 -19.65 -19.18
CA GLY A 518 -7.22 -20.08 -20.58
C GLY A 518 -8.61 -20.33 -21.20
N GLU A 519 -8.86 -21.56 -21.65
CA GLU A 519 -10.18 -21.97 -22.20
C GLU A 519 -11.14 -22.51 -21.14
N ARG A 520 -10.92 -22.23 -19.85
CA ARG A 520 -11.68 -22.86 -18.77
C ARG A 520 -13.15 -22.43 -18.75
N PHE A 521 -13.40 -21.17 -19.06
CA PHE A 521 -14.74 -20.62 -18.97
C PHE A 521 -15.47 -20.72 -20.30
N PRO A 522 -16.68 -21.30 -20.34
CA PRO A 522 -17.49 -21.30 -21.55
C PRO A 522 -17.78 -19.87 -22.02
N GLU A 523 -17.83 -19.71 -23.33
CA GLU A 523 -18.14 -18.43 -23.95
C GLU A 523 -19.55 -17.94 -23.58
N ASN A 524 -19.69 -16.62 -23.41
CA ASN A 524 -20.96 -15.93 -23.18
C ASN A 524 -21.80 -16.45 -22.00
N ARG A 525 -21.17 -17.11 -21.01
CA ARG A 525 -21.87 -17.72 -19.86
C ARG A 525 -21.76 -16.91 -18.57
N ILE A 526 -20.70 -16.11 -18.44
CA ILE A 526 -20.35 -15.42 -17.20
C ILE A 526 -20.42 -13.92 -17.45
N LEU A 527 -21.30 -13.24 -16.72
CA LEU A 527 -21.45 -11.78 -16.82
C LEU A 527 -20.37 -11.04 -16.00
N SER A 528 -20.18 -11.47 -14.74
CA SER A 528 -19.14 -10.97 -13.84
C SER A 528 -18.10 -12.06 -13.62
N HIS A 529 -16.91 -11.86 -14.18
CA HIS A 529 -15.83 -12.84 -14.21
C HIS A 529 -14.76 -12.58 -13.13
N ASP A 530 -14.62 -11.33 -12.68
CA ASP A 530 -13.52 -10.89 -11.83
C ASP A 530 -13.33 -11.78 -10.58
N LEU A 531 -14.40 -12.06 -9.83
CA LEU A 531 -14.32 -12.92 -8.64
C LEU A 531 -13.87 -14.35 -8.95
N LEU A 532 -14.40 -14.93 -10.04
CA LEU A 532 -14.06 -16.29 -10.44
C LEU A 532 -12.61 -16.37 -10.92
N GLU A 533 -12.16 -15.38 -11.67
CA GLU A 533 -10.78 -15.25 -12.12
C GLU A 533 -9.83 -15.17 -10.92
N GLY A 534 -10.18 -14.34 -9.92
CA GLY A 534 -9.48 -14.25 -8.66
C GLY A 534 -9.39 -15.57 -7.90
N CYS A 535 -10.43 -16.41 -7.91
CA CYS A 535 -10.39 -17.72 -7.25
C CYS A 535 -9.44 -18.73 -7.93
N TYR A 536 -9.31 -18.71 -9.26
CA TYR A 536 -8.45 -19.66 -9.99
C TYR A 536 -6.99 -19.19 -10.07
N ALA A 537 -6.78 -17.91 -10.36
CA ALA A 537 -5.47 -17.29 -10.41
C ALA A 537 -4.92 -16.97 -9.02
N ARG A 538 -5.74 -17.09 -7.97
CA ARG A 538 -5.45 -16.74 -6.58
C ARG A 538 -5.09 -15.26 -6.44
N ALA A 539 -6.12 -14.45 -6.23
CA ALA A 539 -5.96 -13.01 -6.02
C ALA A 539 -5.37 -12.72 -4.63
N GLY A 540 -4.48 -11.73 -4.55
CA GLY A 540 -3.96 -11.17 -3.30
C GLY A 540 -4.28 -9.68 -3.20
N LEU A 541 -4.35 -9.14 -1.99
CA LEU A 541 -4.60 -7.71 -1.75
C LEU A 541 -3.32 -6.96 -1.38
N ILE A 542 -3.00 -5.90 -2.12
CA ILE A 542 -1.97 -4.91 -1.76
C ILE A 542 -2.67 -3.77 -0.99
N SER A 543 -2.74 -3.93 0.33
CA SER A 543 -3.56 -3.07 1.20
C SER A 543 -3.01 -1.65 1.44
N ASP A 544 -1.75 -1.41 1.12
CA ASP A 544 -0.99 -0.21 1.43
C ASP A 544 -0.62 0.64 0.20
N VAL A 545 -1.00 0.19 -1.01
CA VAL A 545 -0.85 0.96 -2.26
C VAL A 545 -2.23 1.15 -2.88
N GLN A 546 -2.49 2.34 -3.40
CA GLN A 546 -3.83 2.77 -3.83
C GLN A 546 -3.99 2.78 -5.36
N LEU A 547 -5.23 2.56 -5.80
CA LEU A 547 -5.77 2.83 -7.13
C LEU A 547 -6.98 3.77 -7.03
#